data_AF-A0A1J8PYN9-F1
#
_entry.id   AF-A0A1J8PYN9-F1
#
_cell.length_a   1.000
_cell.length_b   1.000
_cell.length_c   1.000
_cell.angle_alpha   90.00
_cell.angle_beta   90.00
_cell.angle_gamma   90.00
#
_symmetry.space_group_name_H-M   'P 1'
#
loop_
_entity.id
_entity.type
_entity.pdbx_description
1 polymer ?
#
loop_
_entity_poly.entity_id
_entity_poly.type
_entity_poly.pdbx_seq_one_letter_code
_entity_poly.pdbx_strand_id
1 'polypeptide(L)'
;MRAYYFDNLEGDQRLPHDSGVEVSDEILTSIGVLHWHIPIDAEGKYEQEVAAIAKERDYKDQDILSISKESLGDAYEPMLNAFYHEHMHEEEEIRYLLEGCAFFDVREHSSERWIRCHTGVGDLLVMPPGIYHRFTLDMSNQLRAMRFFKNQPKWVAYNRGQETDANPYRLEYLKSIEVHTMRAYYFDNLEGDQRLPHDSGVEASEEVLRSIGVLHRHIPIDAEGKYEQEVAAVAKERDYKNHDIVAISKEGLGDEYETKIKSFYHEHMHEDEEIRYLLEGSGFFDVREHSSESWIRCHMGAGDLLVLPAGIYHRFTLDMGNRVRTMRLFKDEPKWIAHNRGNETDANPYRAEYLKSIEVQ
;
A
#
# COMPACT_ATOMS: atom_id res chain seq x y z
N MET A 1 8.84 -3.99 -20.28
CA MET A 1 7.47 -4.52 -20.24
C MET A 1 6.44 -3.41 -20.42
N ARG A 2 5.30 -3.70 -21.07
CA ARG A 2 4.10 -2.82 -21.08
C ARG A 2 2.97 -3.53 -20.34
N ALA A 3 2.25 -2.83 -19.47
CA ALA A 3 1.09 -3.35 -18.76
C ALA A 3 -0.17 -2.52 -19.05
N TYR A 4 -1.31 -3.17 -19.14
CA TYR A 4 -2.59 -2.52 -19.46
C TYR A 4 -3.75 -3.39 -18.97
N TYR A 5 -4.92 -2.80 -18.81
CA TYR A 5 -6.10 -3.57 -18.47
C TYR A 5 -6.56 -4.44 -19.64
N PHE A 6 -6.96 -5.67 -19.32
CA PHE A 6 -7.49 -6.63 -20.27
C PHE A 6 -8.91 -6.20 -20.72
N ASP A 7 -9.18 -6.26 -22.02
CA ASP A 7 -10.45 -5.79 -22.61
C ASP A 7 -11.67 -6.69 -22.32
N ASN A 8 -11.45 -7.95 -21.94
CA ASN A 8 -12.47 -8.99 -21.73
C ASN A 8 -13.31 -9.30 -22.97
N LEU A 9 -12.84 -8.92 -24.17
CA LEU A 9 -13.49 -9.30 -25.42
C LEU A 9 -13.29 -10.79 -25.68
N GLU A 10 -14.27 -11.44 -26.32
CA GLU A 10 -14.12 -12.81 -26.78
C GLU A 10 -13.00 -12.89 -27.83
N GLY A 11 -12.12 -13.89 -27.72
CA GLY A 11 -11.01 -14.04 -28.63
C GLY A 11 -10.01 -15.11 -28.19
N ASP A 12 -9.02 -15.33 -29.04
CA ASP A 12 -7.85 -16.15 -28.68
C ASP A 12 -7.06 -15.41 -27.59
N GLN A 13 -6.92 -16.04 -26.42
CA GLN A 13 -6.23 -15.49 -25.26
C GLN A 13 -4.79 -15.00 -25.54
N ARG A 14 -4.16 -15.49 -26.61
CA ARG A 14 -2.81 -15.12 -27.06
C ARG A 14 -2.76 -13.80 -27.83
N LEU A 15 -3.91 -13.19 -28.12
CA LEU A 15 -3.99 -11.84 -28.69
C LEU A 15 -3.70 -10.77 -27.62
N PRO A 16 -3.33 -9.53 -27.98
CA PRO A 16 -3.00 -8.51 -26.99
C PRO A 16 -4.10 -8.21 -25.97
N HIS A 17 -5.39 -8.25 -26.35
CA HIS A 17 -6.53 -7.94 -25.48
C HIS A 17 -6.37 -6.61 -24.71
N ASP A 18 -5.89 -5.58 -25.40
CA ASP A 18 -5.56 -4.28 -24.83
C ASP A 18 -6.79 -3.38 -24.78
N SER A 19 -7.25 -3.01 -23.57
CA SER A 19 -8.38 -2.10 -23.41
C SER A 19 -8.07 -0.64 -23.77
N GLY A 20 -6.81 -0.32 -24.08
CA GLY A 20 -6.32 1.04 -24.27
C GLY A 20 -6.08 1.82 -22.97
N VAL A 21 -6.24 1.17 -21.81
CA VAL A 21 -5.98 1.78 -20.49
C VAL A 21 -4.68 1.18 -19.95
N GLU A 22 -3.62 1.97 -20.04
CA GLU A 22 -2.28 1.60 -19.55
C GLU A 22 -2.26 1.52 -18.02
N VAL A 23 -1.43 0.61 -17.51
CA VAL A 23 -1.19 0.40 -16.08
C VAL A 23 0.25 0.77 -15.81
N SER A 24 0.47 1.65 -14.83
CA SER A 24 1.81 2.13 -14.49
C SER A 24 2.55 1.18 -13.55
N ASP A 25 3.87 1.34 -13.46
CA ASP A 25 4.71 0.55 -12.56
C ASP A 25 4.32 0.77 -11.09
N GLU A 26 3.80 1.96 -10.73
CA GLU A 26 3.29 2.23 -9.39
C GLU A 26 2.08 1.36 -9.05
N ILE A 27 1.16 1.15 -10.00
CA ILE A 27 0.00 0.26 -9.79
C ILE A 27 0.46 -1.19 -9.63
N LEU A 28 1.37 -1.66 -10.49
CA LEU A 28 1.93 -3.01 -10.37
C LEU A 28 2.64 -3.22 -9.03
N THR A 29 3.42 -2.24 -8.59
CA THR A 29 4.12 -2.27 -7.31
C THR A 29 3.14 -2.25 -6.13
N SER A 30 2.03 -1.51 -6.22
CA SER A 30 0.99 -1.50 -5.16
C SER A 30 0.28 -2.83 -4.96
N ILE A 31 0.26 -3.70 -5.99
CA ILE A 31 -0.22 -5.08 -5.89
C ILE A 31 0.92 -6.09 -5.73
N GLY A 32 2.11 -5.61 -5.38
CA GLY A 32 3.31 -6.40 -5.08
C GLY A 32 4.01 -7.02 -6.30
N VAL A 33 3.60 -6.70 -7.53
CA VAL A 33 4.26 -7.15 -8.76
C VAL A 33 5.47 -6.27 -9.04
N LEU A 34 6.64 -6.88 -9.19
CA LEU A 34 7.90 -6.19 -9.46
C LEU A 34 8.41 -6.55 -10.85
N HIS A 35 9.04 -5.58 -11.52
CA HIS A 35 9.59 -5.75 -12.86
C HIS A 35 10.94 -5.05 -13.01
N TRP A 36 11.82 -5.65 -13.81
CA TRP A 36 13.06 -5.04 -14.31
C TRP A 36 13.19 -5.32 -15.80
N HIS A 37 13.79 -4.38 -16.54
CA HIS A 37 14.23 -4.62 -17.90
C HIS A 37 15.76 -4.66 -17.95
N ILE A 38 16.31 -5.85 -18.19
CA ILE A 38 17.73 -6.17 -18.25
C ILE A 38 18.01 -6.72 -19.66
N PRO A 39 18.47 -5.90 -20.61
CA PRO A 39 18.72 -6.36 -21.97
C PRO A 39 19.78 -7.46 -22.02
N ILE A 40 19.55 -8.50 -22.82
CA ILE A 40 20.54 -9.56 -23.06
C ILE A 40 21.65 -9.02 -23.96
N ASP A 41 22.87 -8.99 -23.45
CA ASP A 41 24.08 -8.62 -24.17
C ASP A 41 24.97 -9.84 -24.49
N ALA A 42 25.78 -9.71 -25.54
CA ALA A 42 26.67 -10.78 -25.99
C ALA A 42 27.86 -11.01 -25.03
N GLU A 43 28.16 -10.02 -24.19
CA GLU A 43 29.24 -10.07 -23.21
C GLU A 43 28.82 -10.72 -21.87
N GLY A 44 27.54 -11.08 -21.72
CA GLY A 44 27.01 -11.75 -20.54
C GLY A 44 26.85 -10.87 -19.30
N LYS A 45 26.77 -9.54 -19.45
CA LYS A 45 26.54 -8.63 -18.32
C LYS A 45 25.16 -8.81 -17.70
N TYR A 46 24.15 -9.12 -18.51
CA TYR A 46 22.79 -9.39 -18.03
C TYR A 46 22.78 -10.49 -16.95
N GLU A 47 23.64 -11.50 -17.06
CA GLU A 47 23.73 -12.58 -16.08
C GLU A 47 24.17 -12.07 -14.71
N GLN A 48 25.05 -11.06 -14.69
CA GLN A 48 25.54 -10.44 -13.44
C GLN A 48 24.45 -9.58 -12.80
N GLU A 49 23.70 -8.82 -13.59
CA GLU A 49 22.59 -7.99 -13.11
C GLU A 49 21.45 -8.85 -12.56
N VAL A 50 21.07 -9.89 -13.30
CA VAL A 50 20.06 -10.86 -12.86
C VAL A 50 20.52 -11.61 -11.60
N ALA A 51 21.80 -12.01 -11.53
CA ALA A 51 22.36 -12.64 -10.33
C ALA A 51 22.43 -11.70 -9.11
N ALA A 52 22.61 -10.39 -9.33
CA ALA A 52 22.59 -9.40 -8.26
C ALA A 52 21.18 -9.29 -7.65
N ILE A 53 20.13 -9.24 -8.49
CA ILE A 53 18.74 -9.25 -8.02
C ILE A 53 18.42 -10.55 -7.31
N ALA A 54 18.84 -11.69 -7.88
CA ALA A 54 18.64 -13.00 -7.26
C ALA A 54 19.28 -13.07 -5.86
N LYS A 55 20.48 -12.52 -5.70
CA LYS A 55 21.17 -12.43 -4.41
C LYS A 55 20.45 -11.50 -3.43
N GLU A 56 20.03 -10.33 -3.88
CA GLU A 56 19.29 -9.36 -3.06
C GLU A 56 17.98 -9.96 -2.51
N ARG A 57 17.30 -10.77 -3.33
CA ARG A 57 16.01 -11.40 -3.01
C ARG A 57 16.10 -12.80 -2.40
N ASP A 58 17.31 -13.27 -2.09
CA ASP A 58 17.58 -14.61 -1.52
C ASP A 58 17.04 -15.77 -2.38
N TYR A 59 17.20 -15.69 -3.70
CA TYR A 59 16.91 -16.80 -4.61
C TYR A 59 18.07 -17.79 -4.61
N LYS A 60 17.79 -19.02 -4.17
CA LYS A 60 18.79 -20.06 -3.91
C LYS A 60 18.93 -21.07 -5.03
N ASP A 61 17.94 -21.14 -5.92
CA ASP A 61 17.91 -22.09 -7.03
C ASP A 61 17.36 -21.43 -8.29
N GLN A 62 17.75 -21.96 -9.46
CA GLN A 62 17.31 -21.49 -10.76
C GLN A 62 17.38 -22.58 -11.82
N ASP A 63 16.51 -22.51 -12.81
CA ASP A 63 16.58 -23.37 -14.00
C ASP A 63 16.10 -22.64 -15.27
N ILE A 64 16.21 -23.31 -16.42
CA ILE A 64 15.70 -22.83 -17.70
C ILE A 64 14.47 -23.63 -18.11
N LEU A 65 13.36 -22.94 -18.33
CA LEU A 65 12.15 -23.48 -18.92
C LEU A 65 12.08 -23.11 -20.41
N SER A 66 11.83 -24.10 -21.27
CA SER A 66 11.49 -23.89 -22.68
C SER A 66 10.08 -24.39 -22.94
N ILE A 67 9.20 -23.51 -23.40
CA ILE A 67 7.82 -23.81 -23.74
C ILE A 67 7.71 -23.70 -25.26
N SER A 68 7.65 -24.83 -25.95
CA SER A 68 7.27 -24.93 -27.36
C SER A 68 6.66 -26.31 -27.59
N LYS A 69 6.02 -26.52 -28.75
CA LYS A 69 5.49 -27.83 -29.09
C LYS A 69 6.60 -28.88 -29.19
N GLU A 70 7.78 -28.48 -29.64
CA GLU A 70 8.97 -29.32 -29.74
C GLU A 70 9.54 -29.68 -28.37
N SER A 71 9.57 -28.74 -27.41
CA SER A 71 10.13 -28.99 -26.08
C SER A 71 9.19 -29.80 -25.18
N LEU A 72 7.88 -29.58 -25.27
CA LEU A 72 6.88 -30.18 -24.38
C LEU A 72 6.16 -31.40 -24.98
N GLY A 73 6.19 -31.57 -26.31
CA GLY A 73 5.51 -32.67 -27.00
C GLY A 73 4.01 -32.73 -26.65
N ASP A 74 3.54 -33.91 -26.24
CA ASP A 74 2.14 -34.14 -25.88
C ASP A 74 1.68 -33.36 -24.63
N ALA A 75 2.62 -32.88 -23.81
CA ALA A 75 2.32 -32.07 -22.63
C ALA A 75 2.05 -30.59 -22.97
N TYR A 76 2.32 -30.14 -24.20
CA TYR A 76 2.21 -28.75 -24.61
C TYR A 76 0.82 -28.15 -24.33
N GLU A 77 -0.24 -28.75 -24.90
CA GLU A 77 -1.61 -28.23 -24.76
C GLU A 77 -2.13 -28.35 -23.31
N PRO A 78 -1.99 -29.50 -22.60
CA PRO A 78 -2.40 -29.58 -21.19
C PRO A 78 -1.70 -28.56 -20.28
N MET A 79 -0.40 -28.32 -20.49
CA MET A 79 0.35 -27.35 -19.68
C MET A 79 -0.10 -25.92 -19.94
N LEU A 80 -0.30 -25.51 -21.20
CA LEU A 80 -0.80 -24.17 -21.51
C LEU A 80 -2.21 -23.93 -20.94
N ASN A 81 -3.08 -24.93 -20.99
CA ASN A 81 -4.40 -24.85 -20.36
C ASN A 81 -4.31 -24.69 -18.84
N ALA A 82 -3.39 -25.42 -18.19
CA ALA A 82 -3.17 -25.30 -16.75
C ALA A 82 -2.60 -23.92 -16.37
N PHE A 83 -1.63 -23.41 -17.13
CA PHE A 83 -1.03 -22.10 -16.88
C PHE A 83 -2.02 -20.95 -17.08
N TYR A 84 -2.97 -21.07 -18.00
CA TYR A 84 -3.96 -20.04 -18.25
C TYR A 84 -5.16 -20.07 -17.29
N HIS A 85 -5.34 -21.17 -16.56
CA HIS A 85 -6.33 -21.20 -15.50
C HIS A 85 -5.94 -20.23 -14.38
N GLU A 86 -6.87 -19.46 -13.84
CA GLU A 86 -6.57 -18.50 -12.77
C GLU A 86 -6.16 -19.23 -11.49
N HIS A 87 -4.95 -18.96 -11.01
CA HIS A 87 -4.35 -19.62 -9.85
C HIS A 87 -3.42 -18.70 -9.06
N MET A 88 -2.96 -19.18 -7.90
CA MET A 88 -1.91 -18.55 -7.10
C MET A 88 -0.87 -19.59 -6.65
N HIS A 89 0.25 -19.09 -6.13
CA HIS A 89 1.29 -19.87 -5.49
C HIS A 89 1.54 -19.38 -4.06
N GLU A 90 2.08 -20.25 -3.21
CA GLU A 90 2.50 -19.92 -1.83
C GLU A 90 3.95 -19.37 -1.79
N GLU A 91 4.63 -19.33 -2.94
CA GLU A 91 5.95 -18.75 -3.12
C GLU A 91 5.90 -17.70 -4.26
N GLU A 92 6.93 -16.88 -4.37
CA GLU A 92 7.04 -15.94 -5.49
C GLU A 92 7.13 -16.70 -6.82
N GLU A 93 6.43 -16.22 -7.85
CA GLU A 93 6.64 -16.68 -9.22
C GLU A 93 7.56 -15.69 -9.96
N ILE A 94 8.77 -16.15 -10.27
CA ILE A 94 9.82 -15.32 -10.87
C ILE A 94 10.19 -15.83 -12.26
N ARG A 95 10.21 -14.95 -13.26
CA ARG A 95 10.50 -15.27 -14.66
C ARG A 95 11.38 -14.21 -15.30
N TYR A 96 12.54 -14.60 -15.82
CA TYR A 96 13.38 -13.75 -16.68
C TYR A 96 13.35 -14.28 -18.12
N LEU A 97 12.90 -13.46 -19.07
CA LEU A 97 12.64 -13.89 -20.43
C LEU A 97 13.90 -13.88 -21.28
N LEU A 98 14.28 -15.05 -21.79
CA LEU A 98 15.46 -15.26 -22.63
C LEU A 98 15.14 -15.23 -24.12
N GLU A 99 13.99 -15.77 -24.53
CA GLU A 99 13.52 -15.82 -25.92
C GLU A 99 11.99 -15.77 -25.95
N GLY A 100 11.43 -15.13 -26.98
CA GLY A 100 9.98 -15.01 -27.18
C GLY A 100 9.33 -13.90 -26.36
N CYS A 101 8.00 -13.84 -26.46
CA CYS A 101 7.14 -12.93 -25.69
C CYS A 101 5.99 -13.73 -25.06
N ALA A 102 5.47 -13.22 -23.95
CA ALA A 102 4.33 -13.83 -23.28
C ALA A 102 3.51 -12.80 -22.49
N PHE A 103 2.30 -13.20 -22.14
CA PHE A 103 1.40 -12.45 -21.28
C PHE A 103 1.30 -13.11 -19.91
N PHE A 104 1.54 -12.31 -18.87
CA PHE A 104 1.18 -12.64 -17.50
C PHE A 104 0.01 -11.74 -17.10
N ASP A 105 -1.16 -12.35 -16.87
CA ASP A 105 -2.32 -11.60 -16.39
C ASP A 105 -2.36 -11.71 -14.86
N VAL A 106 -2.48 -10.57 -14.17
CA VAL A 106 -2.58 -10.49 -12.71
C VAL A 106 -3.87 -9.80 -12.30
N ARG A 107 -4.44 -10.17 -11.15
CA ARG A 107 -5.64 -9.52 -10.60
C ARG A 107 -5.29 -8.26 -9.82
N GLU A 108 -5.90 -7.15 -10.21
CA GLU A 108 -6.04 -5.99 -9.33
C GLU A 108 -7.19 -6.24 -8.36
N HIS A 109 -6.90 -6.47 -7.07
CA HIS A 109 -7.92 -6.92 -6.12
C HIS A 109 -8.91 -5.84 -5.69
N SER A 110 -8.51 -4.58 -5.71
CA SER A 110 -9.41 -3.47 -5.40
C SER A 110 -10.58 -3.39 -6.39
N SER A 111 -10.36 -3.73 -7.66
CA SER A 111 -11.38 -3.67 -8.71
C SER A 111 -11.78 -5.02 -9.31
N GLU A 112 -11.11 -6.11 -8.92
CA GLU A 112 -11.20 -7.43 -9.52
C GLU A 112 -10.96 -7.46 -11.04
N ARG A 113 -10.15 -6.53 -11.58
CA ARG A 113 -9.85 -6.46 -13.02
C ARG A 113 -8.56 -7.21 -13.35
N TRP A 114 -8.48 -7.67 -14.59
CA TRP A 114 -7.25 -8.25 -15.15
C TRP A 114 -6.34 -7.15 -15.66
N ILE A 115 -5.09 -7.16 -15.20
CA ILE A 115 -3.98 -6.42 -15.77
C ILE A 115 -3.15 -7.41 -16.57
N ARG A 116 -2.96 -7.14 -17.86
CA ARG A 116 -2.12 -7.93 -18.76
C ARG A 116 -0.73 -7.31 -18.86
N CYS A 117 0.26 -8.06 -18.43
CA CYS A 117 1.68 -7.71 -18.54
C CYS A 117 2.26 -8.36 -19.80
N HIS A 118 2.57 -7.55 -20.82
CA HIS A 118 3.25 -8.01 -22.03
C HIS A 118 4.77 -8.01 -21.82
N THR A 119 5.30 -9.20 -21.60
CA THR A 119 6.73 -9.45 -21.33
C THR A 119 7.45 -9.91 -22.59
N GLY A 120 8.67 -9.43 -22.78
CA GLY A 120 9.56 -9.86 -23.86
C GLY A 120 10.98 -10.11 -23.36
N VAL A 121 11.88 -10.42 -24.29
CA VAL A 121 13.31 -10.68 -23.99
C VAL A 121 13.92 -9.58 -23.13
N GLY A 122 14.57 -9.98 -22.04
CA GLY A 122 15.19 -9.10 -21.06
C GLY A 122 14.25 -8.60 -19.97
N ASP A 123 12.95 -8.89 -20.00
CA ASP A 123 12.07 -8.59 -18.87
C ASP A 123 12.24 -9.65 -17.75
N LEU A 124 12.45 -9.19 -16.52
CA LEU A 124 12.34 -9.97 -15.28
C LEU A 124 11.03 -9.58 -14.58
N LEU A 125 10.15 -10.53 -14.35
CA LEU A 125 8.88 -10.33 -13.63
C LEU A 125 8.87 -11.15 -12.35
N VAL A 126 8.43 -10.54 -11.24
CA VAL A 126 8.22 -11.19 -9.94
C VAL A 126 6.76 -10.98 -9.52
N MET A 127 6.03 -12.08 -9.35
CA MET A 127 4.69 -12.08 -8.80
C MET A 127 4.74 -12.57 -7.34
N PRO A 128 4.12 -11.85 -6.38
CA PRO A 128 4.22 -12.19 -4.95
C PRO A 128 3.42 -13.45 -4.62
N PRO A 129 3.72 -14.14 -3.50
CA PRO A 129 2.87 -15.21 -2.99
C PRO A 129 1.43 -14.73 -2.83
N GLY A 130 0.44 -15.58 -3.09
CA GLY A 130 -0.97 -15.27 -2.86
C GLY A 130 -1.66 -14.39 -3.92
N ILE A 131 -0.94 -13.84 -4.90
CA ILE A 131 -1.58 -13.11 -6.02
C ILE A 131 -2.25 -14.08 -6.99
N TYR A 132 -3.48 -13.75 -7.39
CA TYR A 132 -4.13 -14.46 -8.49
C TYR A 132 -3.58 -13.99 -9.83
N HIS A 133 -3.12 -14.95 -10.61
CA HIS A 133 -2.54 -14.72 -11.92
C HIS A 133 -2.81 -15.89 -12.88
N ARG A 134 -2.44 -15.69 -14.14
CA ARG A 134 -2.42 -16.71 -15.18
C ARG A 134 -1.41 -16.33 -16.27
N PHE A 135 -1.01 -17.30 -17.06
CA PHE A 135 -0.01 -17.14 -18.11
C PHE A 135 -0.52 -17.63 -19.46
N THR A 136 -0.16 -16.92 -20.53
CA THR A 136 -0.29 -17.44 -21.89
C THR A 136 0.83 -16.93 -22.79
N LEU A 137 1.20 -17.74 -23.79
CA LEU A 137 2.09 -17.32 -24.85
C LEU A 137 1.43 -16.26 -25.72
N ASP A 138 2.23 -15.52 -26.49
CA ASP A 138 1.70 -14.77 -27.62
C ASP A 138 1.48 -15.69 -28.84
N MET A 139 1.19 -15.08 -30.00
CA MET A 139 0.99 -15.81 -31.26
C MET A 139 2.26 -16.49 -31.79
N SER A 140 3.45 -16.23 -31.23
CA SER A 140 4.69 -16.92 -31.60
C SER A 140 4.77 -18.35 -31.05
N ASN A 141 3.95 -18.69 -30.06
CA ASN A 141 3.81 -20.05 -29.50
C ASN A 141 5.11 -20.66 -28.97
N GLN A 142 6.05 -19.81 -28.56
CA GLN A 142 7.29 -20.27 -27.94
C GLN A 142 7.81 -19.28 -26.91
N LEU A 143 8.44 -19.80 -25.86
CA LEU A 143 9.10 -19.01 -24.82
C LEU A 143 10.30 -19.77 -24.27
N ARG A 144 11.39 -19.06 -24.00
CA ARG A 144 12.44 -19.53 -23.10
C ARG A 144 12.58 -18.56 -21.95
N ALA A 145 12.52 -19.06 -20.72
CA ALA A 145 12.60 -18.24 -19.52
C ALA A 145 13.52 -18.91 -18.48
N MET A 146 14.31 -18.10 -17.79
CA MET A 146 14.95 -18.50 -16.55
C MET A 146 13.96 -18.35 -15.40
N ARG A 147 13.88 -19.35 -14.54
CA ARG A 147 13.03 -19.36 -13.34
C ARG A 147 13.92 -19.31 -12.11
N PHE A 148 13.48 -18.60 -11.09
CA PHE A 148 14.19 -18.47 -9.81
C PHE A 148 13.32 -18.95 -8.67
N PHE A 149 13.96 -19.45 -7.62
CA PHE A 149 13.29 -19.99 -6.44
C PHE A 149 13.99 -19.54 -5.16
N LYS A 150 13.22 -19.19 -4.13
CA LYS A 150 13.77 -18.95 -2.79
C LYS A 150 14.32 -20.24 -2.16
N ASN A 151 13.71 -21.39 -2.44
CA ASN A 151 14.11 -22.70 -1.94
C ASN A 151 13.95 -23.76 -3.04
N GLN A 152 13.98 -25.06 -2.70
CA GLN A 152 13.63 -26.09 -3.68
C GLN A 152 12.23 -25.84 -4.26
N PRO A 153 12.09 -25.90 -5.59
CA PRO A 153 10.86 -25.45 -6.25
C PRO A 153 9.67 -26.32 -5.87
N LYS A 154 8.57 -25.65 -5.46
CA LYS A 154 7.25 -26.27 -5.25
C LYS A 154 6.25 -25.71 -6.25
N TRP A 155 5.87 -26.54 -7.22
CA TRP A 155 5.01 -26.15 -8.34
C TRP A 155 3.52 -26.34 -8.08
N VAL A 156 3.07 -26.10 -6.85
CA VAL A 156 1.66 -26.29 -6.52
C VAL A 156 0.90 -25.04 -6.91
N ALA A 157 0.12 -25.14 -7.98
CA ALA A 157 -0.87 -24.14 -8.37
C ALA A 157 -2.15 -24.38 -7.57
N TYR A 158 -2.62 -23.36 -6.87
CA TYR A 158 -3.92 -23.36 -6.21
C TYR A 158 -4.88 -22.56 -7.08
N ASN A 159 -5.78 -23.26 -7.78
CA ASN A 159 -6.80 -22.62 -8.60
C ASN A 159 -7.72 -21.76 -7.73
N ARG A 160 -8.18 -20.64 -8.28
CA ARG A 160 -9.04 -19.70 -7.56
C ARG A 160 -10.35 -20.37 -7.10
N GLY A 161 -10.69 -20.17 -5.84
CA GLY A 161 -11.89 -20.72 -5.21
C GLY A 161 -11.93 -20.46 -3.71
N GLN A 162 -13.03 -20.82 -3.05
CA GLN A 162 -13.25 -20.50 -1.63
C GLN A 162 -12.17 -21.04 -0.69
N GLU A 163 -11.65 -22.25 -0.96
CA GLU A 163 -10.57 -22.84 -0.16
C GLU A 163 -9.25 -22.06 -0.35
N THR A 164 -8.95 -21.68 -1.59
CA THR A 164 -7.76 -20.88 -1.94
C THR A 164 -7.86 -19.44 -1.40
N ASP A 165 -9.06 -18.85 -1.36
CA ASP A 165 -9.30 -17.54 -0.76
C ASP A 165 -9.04 -17.52 0.75
N ALA A 166 -9.19 -18.67 1.42
CA ALA A 166 -8.87 -18.86 2.83
C ALA A 166 -7.41 -19.29 3.09
N ASN A 167 -6.58 -19.44 2.04
CA ASN A 167 -5.19 -19.85 2.17
C ASN A 167 -4.39 -18.80 2.98
N PRO A 168 -3.53 -19.18 3.94
CA PRO A 168 -2.75 -18.22 4.73
C PRO A 168 -1.91 -17.23 3.91
N TYR A 169 -1.28 -17.68 2.82
CA TYR A 169 -0.48 -16.82 1.94
C TYR A 169 -1.35 -15.84 1.17
N ARG A 170 -2.56 -16.26 0.78
CA ARG A 170 -3.55 -15.37 0.16
C ARG A 170 -3.98 -14.28 1.13
N LEU A 171 -4.27 -14.64 2.39
CA LEU A 171 -4.66 -13.70 3.43
C LEU A 171 -3.52 -12.75 3.80
N GLU A 172 -2.27 -13.22 3.82
CA GLU A 172 -1.10 -12.38 4.04
C GLU A 172 -0.88 -11.40 2.88
N TYR A 173 -1.01 -11.87 1.65
CA TYR A 173 -0.94 -11.03 0.46
C TYR A 173 -2.01 -9.94 0.44
N LEU A 174 -3.27 -10.30 0.74
CA LEU A 174 -4.36 -9.33 0.83
C LEU A 174 -4.07 -8.24 1.87
N LYS A 175 -3.45 -8.59 3.01
CA LYS A 175 -3.00 -7.60 4.00
C LYS A 175 -1.83 -6.75 3.50
N SER A 176 -0.93 -7.32 2.69
CA SER A 176 0.24 -6.58 2.17
C SER A 176 -0.12 -5.58 1.07
N ILE A 177 -1.21 -5.83 0.34
CA ILE A 177 -1.71 -4.97 -0.74
C ILE A 177 -2.99 -4.23 -0.36
N GLU A 178 -3.41 -4.34 0.91
CA GLU A 178 -4.46 -3.50 1.44
C GLU A 178 -3.94 -2.07 1.36
N VAL A 179 -4.34 -1.36 0.30
CA VAL A 179 -4.13 0.07 0.18
C VAL A 179 -4.71 0.63 1.46
N HIS A 180 -3.85 1.13 2.35
CA HIS A 180 -4.28 1.72 3.60
C HIS A 180 -5.13 2.93 3.23
N THR A 181 -6.43 2.68 3.09
CA THR A 181 -7.43 3.70 2.87
C THR A 181 -7.83 4.09 4.28
N MET A 182 -7.53 5.33 4.66
CA MET A 182 -7.88 5.83 5.98
C MET A 182 -9.35 5.50 6.29
N ARG A 183 -9.56 4.69 7.33
CA ARG A 183 -10.89 4.41 7.88
C ARG A 183 -11.11 5.29 9.09
N ALA A 184 -12.30 5.87 9.19
CA ALA A 184 -12.74 6.60 10.36
C ALA A 184 -14.02 5.97 10.90
N TYR A 185 -14.05 5.66 12.20
CA TYR A 185 -15.18 4.97 12.82
C TYR A 185 -15.32 5.39 14.27
N TYR A 186 -16.51 5.25 14.84
CA TYR A 186 -16.73 5.55 16.24
C TYR A 186 -16.03 4.51 17.12
N PHE A 187 -15.35 5.00 18.15
CA PHE A 187 -14.62 4.19 19.12
C PHE A 187 -15.59 3.42 20.02
N ASP A 188 -15.35 2.14 20.26
CA ASP A 188 -16.25 1.25 21.03
C ASP A 188 -16.32 1.55 22.54
N ASN A 189 -15.36 2.32 23.06
CA ASN A 189 -15.17 2.63 24.49
C ASN A 189 -14.99 1.41 25.39
N LEU A 190 -14.64 0.25 24.83
CA LEU A 190 -14.29 -0.93 25.61
C LEU A 190 -12.93 -0.75 26.28
N GLU A 191 -12.78 -1.31 27.48
CA GLU A 191 -11.47 -1.36 28.14
C GLU A 191 -10.51 -2.25 27.35
N GLY A 192 -9.27 -1.79 27.18
CA GLY A 192 -8.28 -2.55 26.42
C GLY A 192 -7.00 -1.78 26.17
N ASP A 193 -6.10 -2.43 25.42
CA ASP A 193 -4.90 -1.79 24.88
C ASP A 193 -5.31 -0.77 23.82
N GLN A 194 -5.00 0.50 24.06
CA GLN A 194 -5.31 1.63 23.17
C GLN A 194 -4.89 1.43 21.70
N ARG A 195 -3.90 0.57 21.45
CA ARG A 195 -3.35 0.26 20.13
C ARG A 195 -4.19 -0.75 19.34
N LEU A 196 -5.22 -1.35 19.95
CA LEU A 196 -6.20 -2.19 19.26
C LEU A 196 -7.15 -1.32 18.42
N PRO A 197 -7.84 -1.88 17.41
CA PRO A 197 -8.75 -1.09 16.57
C PRO A 197 -9.85 -0.35 17.34
N HIS A 198 -10.47 -0.96 18.35
CA HIS A 198 -11.60 -0.38 19.09
C HIS A 198 -12.75 0.11 18.18
N ASP A 199 -13.04 -0.67 17.14
CA ASP A 199 -14.04 -0.36 16.12
C ASP A 199 -15.43 -0.76 16.60
N SER A 200 -16.33 0.22 16.77
CA SER A 200 -17.73 -0.03 17.15
C SER A 200 -18.57 -0.66 16.02
N GLY A 201 -18.04 -0.72 14.80
CA GLY A 201 -18.75 -1.09 13.58
C GLY A 201 -19.57 0.05 12.96
N VAL A 202 -19.52 1.26 13.54
CA VAL A 202 -20.17 2.46 13.01
C VAL A 202 -19.13 3.35 12.35
N GLU A 203 -19.16 3.41 11.02
CA GLU A 203 -18.29 4.28 10.22
C GLU A 203 -18.64 5.77 10.43
N ALA A 204 -17.61 6.61 10.46
CA ALA A 204 -17.71 8.06 10.39
C ALA A 204 -17.32 8.50 8.97
N SER A 205 -18.27 9.07 8.23
CA SER A 205 -18.03 9.47 6.84
C SER A 205 -17.06 10.65 6.76
N GLU A 206 -16.50 10.88 5.56
CA GLU A 206 -15.70 12.07 5.29
C GLU A 206 -16.49 13.37 5.55
N GLU A 207 -17.81 13.36 5.32
CA GLU A 207 -18.69 14.49 5.64
C GLU A 207 -18.74 14.76 7.15
N VAL A 208 -18.79 13.71 7.98
CA VAL A 208 -18.72 13.84 9.45
C VAL A 208 -17.39 14.46 9.86
N LEU A 209 -16.26 13.97 9.34
CA LEU A 209 -14.94 14.53 9.62
C LEU A 209 -14.84 16.01 9.21
N ARG A 210 -15.33 16.36 8.02
CA ARG A 210 -15.37 17.74 7.53
C ARG A 210 -16.23 18.64 8.40
N SER A 211 -17.35 18.14 8.93
CA SER A 211 -18.26 18.90 9.82
C SER A 211 -17.61 19.29 11.15
N ILE A 212 -16.60 18.52 11.59
CA ILE A 212 -15.79 18.84 12.78
C ILE A 212 -14.45 19.48 12.39
N GLY A 213 -14.32 19.94 11.15
CA GLY A 213 -13.13 20.64 10.64
C GLY A 213 -11.90 19.76 10.40
N VAL A 214 -12.02 18.43 10.54
CA VAL A 214 -10.93 17.48 10.26
C VAL A 214 -10.86 17.25 8.75
N LEU A 215 -9.68 17.43 8.17
CA LEU A 215 -9.44 17.22 6.75
C LEU A 215 -8.48 16.05 6.55
N HIS A 216 -8.81 15.17 5.60
CA HIS A 216 -7.95 14.09 5.15
C HIS A 216 -7.66 14.24 3.66
N ARG A 217 -6.46 13.86 3.26
CA ARG A 217 -6.10 13.66 1.85
C ARG A 217 -5.16 12.48 1.75
N HIS A 218 -5.44 11.56 0.83
CA HIS A 218 -4.50 10.51 0.47
C HIS A 218 -3.57 11.02 -0.63
N ILE A 219 -2.26 11.03 -0.35
CA ILE A 219 -1.17 11.39 -1.26
C ILE A 219 -0.22 10.18 -1.27
N PRO A 220 -0.33 9.28 -2.27
CA PRO A 220 0.50 8.08 -2.34
C PRO A 220 2.00 8.42 -2.33
N ILE A 221 2.78 7.61 -1.63
CA ILE A 221 4.24 7.73 -1.61
C ILE A 221 4.80 6.95 -2.78
N ASP A 222 5.41 7.66 -3.73
CA ASP A 222 6.10 7.08 -4.86
C ASP A 222 7.62 7.06 -4.66
N ALA A 223 8.29 6.14 -5.37
CA ALA A 223 9.74 5.97 -5.28
C ALA A 223 10.53 7.16 -5.87
N GLU A 224 9.91 7.95 -6.75
CA GLU A 224 10.54 9.13 -7.36
C GLU A 224 10.41 10.40 -6.50
N GLY A 225 9.66 10.35 -5.39
CA GLY A 225 9.47 11.46 -4.48
C GLY A 225 8.47 12.53 -4.95
N LYS A 226 7.59 12.23 -5.92
CA LYS A 226 6.55 13.16 -6.41
C LYS A 226 5.58 13.57 -5.30
N TYR A 227 5.34 12.70 -4.31
CA TYR A 227 4.52 12.99 -3.13
C TYR A 227 4.95 14.29 -2.43
N GLU A 228 6.24 14.63 -2.44
CA GLU A 228 6.77 15.86 -1.82
C GLU A 228 6.19 17.11 -2.49
N GLN A 229 5.93 17.07 -3.79
CA GLN A 229 5.33 18.18 -4.54
C GLN A 229 3.86 18.37 -4.19
N GLU A 230 3.12 17.27 -4.00
CA GLU A 230 1.73 17.30 -3.56
C GLU A 230 1.59 17.80 -2.12
N VAL A 231 2.46 17.33 -1.22
CA VAL A 231 2.51 17.83 0.17
C VAL A 231 2.91 19.31 0.18
N ALA A 232 3.86 19.73 -0.66
CA ALA A 232 4.22 21.14 -0.81
C ALA A 232 3.08 22.00 -1.38
N ALA A 233 2.22 21.44 -2.23
CA ALA A 233 1.03 22.14 -2.71
C ALA A 233 0.02 22.36 -1.59
N VAL A 234 -0.21 21.36 -0.73
CA VAL A 234 -1.04 21.50 0.48
C VAL A 234 -0.43 22.54 1.43
N ALA A 235 0.88 22.49 1.64
CA ALA A 235 1.61 23.47 2.46
C ALA A 235 1.42 24.89 1.93
N LYS A 236 1.54 25.09 0.62
CA LYS A 236 1.35 26.41 -0.01
C LYS A 236 -0.10 26.90 0.09
N GLU A 237 -1.07 26.00 -0.10
CA GLU A 237 -2.50 26.33 0.00
C GLU A 237 -2.87 26.83 1.41
N ARG A 238 -2.26 26.24 2.44
CA ARG A 238 -2.59 26.50 3.85
C ARG A 238 -1.56 27.37 4.59
N ASP A 239 -0.61 27.95 3.86
CA ASP A 239 0.48 28.80 4.38
C ASP A 239 1.35 28.11 5.45
N TYR A 240 1.70 26.85 5.23
CA TYR A 240 2.68 26.13 6.07
C TYR A 240 4.11 26.46 5.65
N LYS A 241 4.88 27.04 6.56
CA LYS A 241 6.21 27.60 6.31
C LYS A 241 7.35 26.64 6.62
N ASN A 242 7.11 25.69 7.53
CA ASN A 242 8.13 24.76 8.02
C ASN A 242 7.60 23.33 8.04
N HIS A 243 8.50 22.36 7.95
CA HIS A 243 8.22 20.96 8.21
C HIS A 243 9.45 20.26 8.81
N ASP A 244 9.21 19.15 9.50
CA ASP A 244 10.25 18.21 9.89
C ASP A 244 9.74 16.76 9.79
N ILE A 245 10.64 15.80 9.95
CA ILE A 245 10.32 14.37 9.94
C ILE A 245 10.68 13.79 11.30
N VAL A 246 9.75 13.04 11.90
CA VAL A 246 9.97 12.32 13.15
C VAL A 246 9.64 10.85 13.01
N ALA A 247 10.41 10.01 13.70
CA ALA A 247 10.15 8.58 13.83
C ALA A 247 9.65 8.30 15.25
N ILE A 248 8.38 7.91 15.36
CA ILE A 248 7.75 7.52 16.62
C ILE A 248 7.83 6.00 16.69
N SER A 249 8.91 5.51 17.28
CA SER A 249 9.10 4.12 17.69
C SER A 249 9.96 4.09 18.94
N LYS A 250 10.09 2.91 19.57
CA LYS A 250 10.98 2.75 20.72
C LYS A 250 12.43 3.08 20.38
N GLU A 251 12.88 2.69 19.19
CA GLU A 251 14.21 2.99 18.66
C GLU A 251 14.35 4.47 18.31
N GLY A 252 13.33 5.08 17.70
CA GLY A 252 13.36 6.48 17.28
C GLY A 252 13.34 7.50 18.42
N LEU A 253 12.58 7.21 19.49
CA LEU A 253 12.43 8.11 20.64
C LEU A 253 13.33 7.76 21.83
N GLY A 254 13.91 6.56 21.87
CA GLY A 254 14.79 6.11 22.94
C GLY A 254 14.14 6.23 24.33
N ASP A 255 14.86 6.85 25.27
CA ASP A 255 14.43 7.00 26.66
C ASP A 255 13.15 7.84 26.81
N GLU A 256 12.82 8.70 25.83
CA GLU A 256 11.61 9.53 25.87
C GLU A 256 10.34 8.77 25.44
N TYR A 257 10.47 7.58 24.85
CA TYR A 257 9.37 6.85 24.22
C TYR A 257 8.14 6.72 25.13
N GLU A 258 8.31 6.19 26.33
CA GLU A 258 7.21 5.94 27.27
C GLU A 258 6.51 7.23 27.72
N THR A 259 7.28 8.31 27.88
CA THR A 259 6.75 9.62 28.27
C THR A 259 5.97 10.25 27.12
N LYS A 260 6.53 10.22 25.91
CA LYS A 260 5.95 10.80 24.70
C LYS A 260 4.65 10.11 24.32
N ILE A 261 4.64 8.77 24.25
CA ILE A 261 3.43 8.00 23.90
C ILE A 261 2.29 8.28 24.88
N LYS A 262 2.57 8.35 26.18
CA LYS A 262 1.56 8.73 27.18
C LYS A 262 1.04 10.15 26.98
N SER A 263 1.92 11.10 26.66
CA SER A 263 1.49 12.49 26.39
C SER A 263 0.65 12.61 25.13
N PHE A 264 1.00 11.88 24.06
CA PHE A 264 0.25 11.89 22.81
C PHE A 264 -1.14 11.28 22.97
N TYR A 265 -1.29 10.25 23.80
CA TYR A 265 -2.58 9.60 24.01
C TYR A 265 -3.47 10.28 25.06
N HIS A 266 -2.90 11.20 25.86
CA HIS A 266 -3.72 12.02 26.75
C HIS A 266 -4.60 12.96 25.91
N GLU A 267 -5.88 13.12 26.25
CA GLU A 267 -6.78 14.00 25.49
C GLU A 267 -6.36 15.46 25.64
N HIS A 268 -6.04 16.11 24.50
CA HIS A 268 -5.52 17.48 24.46
C HIS A 268 -5.97 18.23 23.19
N MET A 269 -5.66 19.51 23.14
CA MET A 269 -5.78 20.34 21.93
C MET A 269 -4.52 21.20 21.73
N HIS A 270 -4.42 21.79 20.55
CA HIS A 270 -3.41 22.79 20.20
C HIS A 270 -4.08 24.11 19.77
N GLU A 271 -3.36 25.22 19.94
CA GLU A 271 -3.79 26.54 19.48
C GLU A 271 -3.51 26.77 17.97
N ASP A 272 -2.72 25.88 17.37
CA ASP A 272 -2.46 25.80 15.93
C ASP A 272 -3.02 24.49 15.37
N GLU A 273 -3.08 24.40 14.03
CA GLU A 273 -3.40 23.14 13.35
C GLU A 273 -2.35 22.06 13.66
N GLU A 274 -2.79 20.83 13.90
CA GLU A 274 -1.92 19.66 13.95
C GLU A 274 -1.97 18.94 12.61
N ILE A 275 -0.87 19.02 11.85
CA ILE A 275 -0.77 18.42 10.52
C ILE A 275 0.23 17.27 10.53
N ARG A 276 -0.19 16.12 10.02
CA ARG A 276 0.62 14.90 9.94
C ARG A 276 0.44 14.27 8.57
N TYR A 277 1.55 14.04 7.89
CA TYR A 277 1.63 13.21 6.71
C TYR A 277 2.44 11.96 7.03
N LEU A 278 1.85 10.78 6.93
CA LEU A 278 2.52 9.53 7.30
C LEU A 278 3.38 9.04 6.14
N LEU A 279 4.68 8.88 6.40
CA LEU A 279 5.67 8.40 5.44
C LEU A 279 5.84 6.87 5.51
N GLU A 280 5.74 6.30 6.71
CA GLU A 280 5.85 4.86 6.94
C GLU A 280 5.05 4.45 8.18
N GLY A 281 4.63 3.19 8.23
CA GLY A 281 3.87 2.65 9.35
C GLY A 281 2.46 3.23 9.44
N SER A 282 1.87 3.14 10.61
CA SER A 282 0.46 3.45 10.83
C SER A 282 0.16 3.77 12.30
N GLY A 283 -0.99 4.40 12.54
CA GLY A 283 -1.45 4.76 13.88
C GLY A 283 -2.86 5.33 13.89
N PHE A 284 -3.36 5.60 15.09
CA PHE A 284 -4.71 6.12 15.30
C PHE A 284 -4.68 7.55 15.80
N PHE A 285 -5.42 8.43 15.12
CA PHE A 285 -5.83 9.72 15.63
C PHE A 285 -7.28 9.63 16.10
N ASP A 286 -7.51 9.78 17.41
CA ASP A 286 -8.86 9.87 17.94
C ASP A 286 -9.23 11.35 18.06
N VAL A 287 -10.37 11.74 17.50
CA VAL A 287 -10.89 13.12 17.51
C VAL A 287 -12.27 13.16 18.17
N ARG A 288 -12.56 14.23 18.91
CA ARG A 288 -13.89 14.41 19.52
C ARG A 288 -14.88 14.98 18.53
N GLU A 289 -15.99 14.26 18.35
CA GLU A 289 -17.21 14.83 17.80
C GLU A 289 -17.92 15.61 18.91
N HIS A 290 -17.91 16.94 18.85
CA HIS A 290 -18.40 17.76 19.97
C HIS A 290 -19.91 17.64 20.21
N SER A 291 -20.71 17.43 19.16
CA SER A 291 -22.17 17.34 19.26
C SER A 291 -22.62 16.13 20.09
N SER A 292 -21.89 15.02 20.03
CA SER A 292 -22.20 13.78 20.75
C SER A 292 -21.24 13.48 21.90
N GLU A 293 -20.13 14.22 21.99
CA GLU A 293 -18.97 13.92 22.83
C GLU A 293 -18.37 12.53 22.55
N SER A 294 -18.60 11.96 21.36
CA SER A 294 -18.04 10.65 20.99
C SER A 294 -16.62 10.76 20.45
N TRP A 295 -15.87 9.67 20.56
CA TRP A 295 -14.58 9.51 19.90
C TRP A 295 -14.77 8.94 18.49
N ILE A 296 -14.21 9.61 17.49
CA ILE A 296 -14.00 9.06 16.16
C ILE A 296 -12.53 8.69 16.05
N ARG A 297 -12.24 7.43 15.75
CA ARG A 297 -10.90 6.89 15.53
C ARG A 297 -10.59 6.88 14.05
N CYS A 298 -9.56 7.59 13.65
CA CYS A 298 -9.02 7.64 12.30
C CYS A 298 -7.78 6.75 12.23
N HIS A 299 -7.84 5.62 11.51
CA HIS A 299 -6.68 4.77 11.27
C HIS A 299 -5.91 5.30 10.08
N MET A 300 -4.75 5.90 10.33
CA MET A 300 -3.88 6.46 9.30
C MET A 300 -2.72 5.53 8.98
N GLY A 301 -2.29 5.56 7.72
CA GLY A 301 -1.14 4.81 7.22
C GLY A 301 -0.32 5.63 6.24
N ALA A 302 0.71 5.02 5.68
CA ALA A 302 1.60 5.66 4.73
C ALA A 302 0.81 6.27 3.55
N GLY A 303 1.10 7.54 3.24
CA GLY A 303 0.40 8.30 2.21
C GLY A 303 -0.81 9.09 2.73
N ASP A 304 -1.24 8.93 3.98
CA ASP A 304 -2.31 9.76 4.52
C ASP A 304 -1.80 11.08 5.10
N LEU A 305 -2.42 12.19 4.69
CA LEU A 305 -2.30 13.51 5.29
C LEU A 305 -3.57 13.81 6.09
N LEU A 306 -3.42 14.17 7.36
CA LEU A 306 -4.50 14.62 8.24
C LEU A 306 -4.20 16.01 8.76
N VAL A 307 -5.22 16.87 8.75
CA VAL A 307 -5.21 18.20 9.36
C VAL A 307 -6.26 18.22 10.46
N LEU A 308 -5.80 18.40 11.70
CA LEU A 308 -6.65 18.66 12.85
C LEU A 308 -6.73 20.17 13.07
N PRO A 309 -7.93 20.77 13.13
CA PRO A 309 -8.06 22.21 13.31
C PRO A 309 -7.62 22.64 14.72
N ALA A 310 -7.10 23.87 14.84
CA ALA A 310 -6.83 24.47 16.15
C ALA A 310 -8.07 24.38 17.05
N GLY A 311 -7.89 24.03 18.32
CA GLY A 311 -8.98 23.93 19.31
C GLY A 311 -9.76 22.61 19.33
N ILE A 312 -9.50 21.66 18.42
CA ILE A 312 -10.13 20.33 18.49
C ILE A 312 -9.48 19.47 19.58
N TYR A 313 -10.31 18.79 20.38
CA TYR A 313 -9.82 17.77 21.29
C TYR A 313 -9.51 16.49 20.53
N HIS A 314 -8.29 16.00 20.70
CA HIS A 314 -7.79 14.81 20.05
C HIS A 314 -6.74 14.10 20.90
N ARG A 315 -6.31 12.93 20.43
CA ARG A 315 -5.18 12.16 20.95
C ARG A 315 -4.62 11.25 19.86
N PHE A 316 -3.39 10.81 20.04
CA PHE A 316 -2.72 9.89 19.12
C PHE A 316 -2.19 8.65 19.84
N THR A 317 -2.29 7.50 19.19
CA THR A 317 -1.58 6.27 19.58
C THR A 317 -1.04 5.55 18.36
N LEU A 318 0.08 4.85 18.53
CA LEU A 318 0.49 3.82 17.58
C LEU A 318 -0.57 2.71 17.52
N ASP A 319 -0.61 1.98 16.42
CA ASP A 319 -1.29 0.69 16.38
C ASP A 319 -0.34 -0.45 16.77
N MET A 320 -0.75 -1.70 16.52
CA MET A 320 0.04 -2.89 16.84
C MET A 320 1.38 -2.98 16.09
N GLY A 321 1.57 -2.21 15.00
CA GLY A 321 2.83 -2.06 14.29
C GLY A 321 3.92 -1.31 15.08
N ASN A 322 3.52 -0.56 16.11
CA ASN A 322 4.40 0.13 17.07
C ASN A 322 5.45 1.06 16.45
N ARG A 323 5.21 1.54 15.23
CA ARG A 323 6.09 2.49 14.56
C ARG A 323 5.31 3.36 13.60
N VAL A 324 5.68 4.64 13.54
CA VAL A 324 5.29 5.52 12.45
C VAL A 324 6.43 6.48 12.14
N ARG A 325 6.69 6.74 10.85
CA ARG A 325 7.52 7.87 10.40
C ARG A 325 6.59 8.90 9.79
N THR A 326 6.60 10.13 10.29
CA THR A 326 5.65 11.16 9.86
C THR A 326 6.36 12.48 9.61
N MET A 327 5.95 13.15 8.53
CA MET A 327 6.24 14.56 8.29
C MET A 327 5.21 15.41 9.04
N ARG A 328 5.71 16.37 9.81
CA ARG A 328 4.89 17.36 10.52
C ARG A 328 5.02 18.69 9.81
N LEU A 329 3.90 19.37 9.57
CA LEU A 329 3.85 20.68 8.90
C LEU A 329 3.37 21.77 9.86
N PHE A 330 3.87 23.00 9.69
CA PHE A 330 3.60 24.13 10.60
C PHE A 330 3.34 25.42 9.86
N LYS A 331 2.38 26.22 10.36
CA LYS A 331 2.14 27.59 9.88
C LYS A 331 3.30 28.54 10.21
N ASP A 332 3.91 28.43 11.39
CA ASP A 332 5.03 29.26 11.85
C ASP A 332 6.13 28.39 12.52
N GLU A 333 6.98 28.97 13.37
CA GLU A 333 7.88 28.18 14.22
C GLU A 333 7.05 27.29 15.17
N PRO A 334 7.40 26.01 15.32
CA PRO A 334 6.52 25.05 15.97
C PRO A 334 6.36 25.35 17.48
N LYS A 335 5.10 25.53 17.89
CA LYS A 335 4.70 25.59 19.31
C LYS A 335 4.05 24.26 19.70
N TRP A 336 4.80 23.41 20.39
CA TRP A 336 4.37 22.07 20.80
C TRP A 336 3.56 22.04 22.10
N ILE A 337 2.80 23.09 22.39
CA ILE A 337 2.10 23.20 23.67
C ILE A 337 0.77 22.43 23.54
N ALA A 338 0.73 21.24 24.15
CA ALA A 338 -0.50 20.49 24.34
C ALA A 338 -1.26 21.06 25.53
N HIS A 339 -2.50 21.49 25.30
CA HIS A 339 -3.42 21.88 26.36
C HIS A 339 -4.33 20.70 26.67
N ASN A 340 -4.04 19.99 27.76
CA ASN A 340 -4.85 18.87 28.22
C ASN A 340 -6.28 19.34 28.50
N ARG A 341 -7.25 18.47 28.21
CA ARG A 341 -8.67 18.79 28.39
C ARG A 341 -8.99 19.11 29.86
N GLY A 342 -9.74 20.20 30.07
CA GLY A 342 -10.18 20.66 31.37
C GLY A 342 -10.73 22.08 31.33
N ASN A 343 -11.22 22.58 32.46
CA ASN A 343 -11.94 23.87 32.54
C ASN A 343 -11.14 25.07 31.98
N GLU A 344 -9.82 25.10 32.17
CA GLU A 344 -8.98 26.18 31.64
C GLU A 344 -8.87 26.12 30.11
N THR A 345 -8.72 24.91 29.57
CA THR A 345 -8.63 24.66 28.13
C THR A 345 -9.98 24.86 27.44
N ASP A 346 -11.09 24.54 28.11
CA ASP A 346 -12.45 24.80 27.60
C ASP A 346 -12.73 26.31 27.47
N ALA A 347 -12.10 27.15 28.30
CA ALA A 347 -12.17 28.60 28.23
C ALA A 347 -11.13 29.23 27.27
N ASN A 348 -10.29 28.42 26.63
CA ASN A 348 -9.26 28.90 25.71
C ASN A 348 -9.90 29.58 24.48
N PRO A 349 -9.41 30.76 24.04
CA PRO A 349 -9.96 31.46 22.88
C PRO A 349 -10.00 30.62 21.59
N TYR A 350 -8.96 29.81 21.32
CA TYR A 350 -8.89 28.95 20.15
C TYR A 350 -9.94 27.83 20.19
N ARG A 351 -10.22 27.29 21.39
CA ARG A 351 -11.34 26.34 21.58
C ARG A 351 -12.68 27.01 21.29
N ALA A 352 -12.89 28.21 21.80
CA ALA A 352 -14.13 28.96 21.57
C ALA A 352 -14.33 29.33 20.09
N GLU A 353 -13.25 29.65 19.36
CA GLU A 353 -13.28 29.90 17.92
C GLU A 353 -13.58 28.62 17.13
N TYR A 354 -12.94 27.50 17.49
CA TYR A 354 -13.24 26.18 16.91
C TYR A 354 -14.73 25.83 17.03
N LEU A 355 -15.29 25.95 18.24
CA LEU A 355 -16.70 25.65 18.49
C LEU A 355 -17.64 26.49 17.62
N LYS A 356 -17.37 27.80 17.49
CA LYS A 356 -18.13 28.67 16.59
C LYS A 356 -18.01 28.26 15.12
N SER A 357 -16.84 27.76 14.70
CA SER A 357 -16.61 27.39 13.30
C SER A 357 -17.42 26.17 12.86
N ILE A 358 -17.71 25.24 13.78
CA ILE A 358 -18.47 24.01 13.51
C ILE A 358 -19.97 24.15 13.78
N GLU A 359 -20.41 25.17 14.52
CA GLU A 359 -21.83 25.50 14.70
C GLU A 359 -22.48 26.16 13.47
N VAL A 360 -21.67 26.72 12.57
CA VAL A 360 -22.11 27.57 11.44
C VAL A 360 -22.10 26.79 10.10
N GLN A 361 -21.75 25.51 10.11
CA GLN A 361 -21.68 24.66 8.89
C GLN A 361 -22.99 23.98 8.53
#